data_AF-A0A1T3P7J9-F1
#
_entry.id   AF-A0A1T3P7J9-F1
#
_cell.length_a   1.000
_cell.length_b   1.000
_cell.length_c   1.000
_cell.angle_alpha   90.00
_cell.angle_beta   90.00
_cell.angle_gamma   90.00
#
_symmetry.space_group_name_H-M   'P 1'
#
loop_
_entity.id
_entity.type
_entity.pdbx_description
1 polymer ?
#
loop_
_entity_poly.entity_id
_entity_poly.type
_entity_poly.pdbx_seq_one_letter_code
_entity_poly.pdbx_strand_id
1 'polypeptide(L)'
;MTVYVDEITDHTRAARLKGLRYTRWSHLTADTRDELHAFAARLGLKRSWFQNATNYRWHYDVVPSKRALAIRLGAVEIDRYRLAELMAERRFSEALR
;
A
#
# COMPACT_ATOMS: atom_id res chain seq x y z
N MET A 1 -6.07 13.45 5.53
CA MET A 1 -4.61 13.27 5.55
C MET A 1 -4.33 12.01 6.34
N THR A 2 -4.49 10.88 5.67
CA THR A 2 -4.59 9.57 6.29
C THR A 2 -3.76 8.59 5.50
N VAL A 3 -3.01 7.75 6.21
CA VAL A 3 -2.31 6.60 5.63
C VAL A 3 -3.12 5.37 6.00
N TYR A 4 -3.35 4.51 5.01
CA TYR A 4 -4.17 3.31 5.15
C TYR A 4 -3.32 2.06 4.91
N VAL A 5 -3.64 0.99 5.62
CA VAL A 5 -3.06 -0.35 5.39
C VAL A 5 -4.16 -1.41 5.41
N ASP A 6 -4.22 -2.24 4.37
CA ASP A 6 -5.23 -3.30 4.26
C ASP A 6 -4.84 -4.57 5.05
N GLU A 7 -5.67 -5.62 4.96
CA GLU A 7 -5.37 -6.92 5.54
C GLU A 7 -4.14 -7.59 4.88
N ILE A 8 -3.57 -8.58 5.56
CA ILE A 8 -2.49 -9.39 4.98
C ILE A 8 -3.11 -10.38 3.99
N THR A 9 -2.64 -10.34 2.75
CA THR A 9 -3.03 -11.30 1.72
C THR A 9 -1.91 -12.30 1.43
N ASP A 10 -2.29 -13.57 1.18
CA ASP A 10 -1.35 -14.60 0.74
C ASP A 10 -1.21 -14.60 -0.79
N HIS A 11 0.01 -14.37 -1.23
CA HIS A 11 0.43 -14.32 -2.62
C HIS A 11 1.50 -15.39 -2.94
N THR A 12 1.50 -16.51 -2.21
CA THR A 12 2.48 -17.60 -2.34
C THR A 12 2.74 -18.01 -3.78
N ARG A 13 1.69 -18.14 -4.61
CA ARG A 13 1.86 -18.49 -6.04
C ARG A 13 2.71 -17.46 -6.78
N ALA A 14 2.38 -16.18 -6.67
CA ALA A 14 3.10 -15.09 -7.34
C ALA A 14 4.52 -14.93 -6.79
N ALA A 15 4.68 -15.06 -5.47
CA ALA A 15 5.97 -14.97 -4.80
C ALA A 15 6.93 -16.07 -5.25
N ARG A 16 6.46 -17.33 -5.35
CA ARG A 16 7.26 -18.46 -5.83
C ARG A 16 7.72 -18.28 -7.28
N LEU A 17 6.83 -17.85 -8.16
CA LEU A 17 7.15 -17.59 -9.57
C LEU A 17 8.24 -16.50 -9.73
N LYS A 18 8.29 -15.55 -8.80
CA LYS A 18 9.24 -14.43 -8.80
C LYS A 18 10.45 -14.62 -7.90
N GLY A 19 10.59 -15.79 -7.24
CA GLY A 19 11.68 -16.05 -6.30
C GLY A 19 11.70 -15.12 -5.08
N LEU A 20 10.55 -14.58 -4.67
CA LEU A 20 10.46 -13.65 -3.55
C LEU A 20 10.57 -14.36 -2.20
N ARG A 21 11.30 -13.74 -1.28
CA ARG A 21 11.47 -14.23 0.10
C ARG A 21 10.15 -14.25 0.89
N TYR A 22 9.29 -13.27 0.67
CA TYR A 22 8.04 -13.11 1.41
C TYR A 22 6.84 -13.44 0.51
N THR A 23 5.90 -14.21 1.05
CA THR A 23 4.70 -14.65 0.34
C THR A 23 3.44 -13.93 0.77
N ARG A 24 3.50 -13.18 1.87
CA ARG A 24 2.38 -12.46 2.46
C ARG A 24 2.72 -11.00 2.60
N TRP A 25 1.82 -10.12 2.17
CA TRP A 25 1.98 -8.68 2.29
C TRP A 25 0.62 -7.99 2.36
N SER A 26 0.67 -6.72 2.75
CA SER A 26 -0.43 -5.75 2.69
C SER A 26 0.02 -4.57 1.82
N HIS A 27 -0.93 -3.75 1.41
CA HIS A 27 -0.72 -2.54 0.65
C HIS A 27 -0.86 -1.33 1.57
N LEU A 28 0.15 -0.47 1.54
CA LEU A 28 0.15 0.82 2.20
C LEU A 28 -0.19 1.91 1.17
N THR A 29 -1.20 2.71 1.43
CA THR A 29 -1.62 3.84 0.58
C THR A 29 -2.00 5.06 1.43
N ALA A 30 -2.34 6.20 0.82
CA ALA A 30 -2.71 7.41 1.58
C ALA A 30 -3.67 8.32 0.80
N ASP A 31 -4.07 9.47 1.33
CA ASP A 31 -4.86 10.43 0.56
C ASP A 31 -4.04 11.07 -0.58
N THR A 32 -2.74 11.29 -0.35
CA THR A 32 -1.81 11.82 -1.35
C THR A 32 -0.51 11.01 -1.46
N ARG A 33 0.18 11.13 -2.59
CA ARG A 33 1.48 10.48 -2.78
C ARG A 33 2.53 10.99 -1.80
N ASP A 34 2.54 12.30 -1.52
CA ASP A 34 3.51 12.90 -0.60
C ASP A 34 3.34 12.40 0.83
N GLU A 35 2.10 12.28 1.31
CA GLU A 35 1.79 11.63 2.59
C GLU A 35 2.32 10.20 2.63
N LEU A 36 2.01 9.40 1.60
CA LEU A 36 2.45 8.02 1.51
C LEU A 36 3.98 7.93 1.54
N HIS A 37 4.66 8.83 0.84
CA HIS A 37 6.12 8.86 0.78
C HIS A 37 6.77 9.28 2.09
N ALA A 38 6.25 10.31 2.75
CA ALA A 38 6.71 10.73 4.06
C ALA A 38 6.53 9.62 5.09
N PHE A 39 5.38 8.93 5.06
CA PHE A 39 5.12 7.80 5.95
C PHE A 39 5.99 6.59 5.65
N ALA A 40 6.17 6.25 4.37
CA ALA A 40 7.04 5.15 3.94
C ALA A 40 8.49 5.36 4.40
N ALA A 41 9.00 6.60 4.33
CA ALA A 41 10.32 6.95 4.85
C ALA A 41 10.41 6.73 6.37
N ARG A 42 9.41 7.19 7.14
CA ARG A 42 9.31 6.95 8.60
C ARG A 42 9.24 5.45 8.95
N LEU A 43 8.59 4.66 8.11
CA LEU A 43 8.49 3.20 8.25
C LEU A 43 9.78 2.45 7.84
N GLY A 44 10.74 3.17 7.25
CA GLY A 44 12.01 2.63 6.76
C GLY A 44 11.88 1.83 5.46
N LEU A 45 10.93 2.20 4.59
CA LEU A 45 10.80 1.65 3.24
C LEU A 45 11.68 2.46 2.27
N LYS A 46 12.23 1.79 1.26
CA LYS A 46 13.00 2.46 0.20
C LYS A 46 12.04 3.11 -0.79
N ARG A 47 12.34 4.34 -1.25
CA ARG A 47 11.53 5.03 -2.27
C ARG A 47 11.37 4.23 -3.57
N SER A 48 12.38 3.43 -3.93
CA SER A 48 12.35 2.54 -5.09
C SER A 48 11.36 1.37 -4.97
N TRP A 49 10.79 1.12 -3.80
CA TRP A 49 9.73 0.11 -3.61
C TRP A 49 8.33 0.65 -3.88
N PHE A 50 8.20 1.93 -4.19
CA PHE A 50 6.95 2.53 -4.58
C PHE A 50 6.44 1.91 -5.88
N GLN A 51 5.20 1.42 -5.86
CA GLN A 51 4.53 0.89 -7.05
C GLN A 51 3.51 1.90 -7.53
N ASN A 52 3.54 2.22 -8.82
CA ASN A 52 2.63 3.17 -9.48
C ASN A 52 2.39 2.75 -10.93
N ALA A 53 2.01 1.48 -11.14
CA ALA A 53 1.78 0.94 -12.47
C ALA A 53 0.65 1.69 -13.21
N THR A 54 -0.31 2.23 -12.46
CA THR A 54 -1.29 3.20 -12.96
C THR A 54 -1.36 4.38 -11.99
N ASN A 55 -1.78 5.52 -12.52
CA ASN A 55 -1.86 6.80 -11.83
C ASN A 55 -2.78 6.81 -10.59
N TYR A 56 -3.72 5.86 -10.47
CA TYR A 56 -4.60 5.69 -9.31
C TYR A 56 -4.23 4.52 -8.35
N ARG A 57 -3.44 3.52 -8.78
CA ARG A 57 -3.11 2.31 -7.98
C ARG A 57 -1.77 2.41 -7.27
N TRP A 58 -1.37 3.59 -6.83
CA TRP A 58 -0.09 3.76 -6.17
C TRP A 58 -0.10 3.28 -4.72
N HIS A 59 0.95 2.56 -4.34
CA HIS A 59 1.09 1.95 -3.01
C HIS A 59 2.53 1.51 -2.73
N TYR A 60 2.77 1.05 -1.50
CA TYR A 60 3.92 0.21 -1.13
C TYR A 60 3.43 -1.15 -0.64
N ASP A 61 4.13 -2.22 -1.00
CA ASP A 61 3.91 -3.53 -0.36
C ASP A 61 4.66 -3.59 0.97
N VAL A 62 3.97 -4.02 2.02
CA VAL A 62 4.54 -4.20 3.36
C VAL A 62 4.33 -5.61 3.87
N VAL A 63 5.41 -6.23 4.35
CA VAL A 63 5.36 -7.54 5.02
C VAL A 63 4.64 -7.44 6.38
N PRO A 64 4.19 -8.54 6.99
CA PRO A 64 3.42 -8.51 8.24
C PRO A 64 4.05 -7.71 9.38
N SER A 65 5.37 -7.78 9.55
CA SER A 65 6.08 -7.01 10.57
C SER A 65 6.06 -5.50 10.30
N LYS A 66 6.13 -5.09 9.02
CA LYS A 66 6.02 -3.69 8.61
C LYS A 66 4.59 -3.18 8.67
N ARG A 67 3.58 -4.00 8.37
CA ARG A 67 2.16 -3.69 8.63
C ARG A 67 1.93 -3.38 10.12
N ALA A 68 2.36 -4.27 11.01
CA ALA A 68 2.21 -4.07 12.46
C ALA A 68 2.93 -2.81 12.97
N LEU A 69 4.06 -2.43 12.35
CA LEU A 69 4.71 -1.17 12.65
C LEU A 69 3.95 0.03 12.07
N ALA A 70 3.40 -0.07 10.85
CA ALA A 70 2.60 0.99 10.24
C ALA A 70 1.40 1.36 11.12
N ILE A 71 0.68 0.35 11.64
CA ILE A 71 -0.46 0.56 12.54
C ILE A 71 -0.03 1.28 13.82
N ARG A 72 1.06 0.84 14.45
CA ARG A 72 1.64 1.51 15.63
C ARG A 72 2.08 2.95 15.36
N LEU A 73 2.44 3.27 14.12
CA LEU A 73 2.79 4.62 13.68
C LEU A 73 1.57 5.46 13.24
N GLY A 74 0.36 4.92 13.36
CA GLY A 74 -0.89 5.64 13.08
C GLY A 74 -1.48 5.41 11.70
N ALA A 75 -1.05 4.39 10.95
CA ALA A 75 -1.79 3.97 9.76
C ALA A 75 -3.15 3.39 10.16
N VAL A 76 -4.21 3.80 9.46
CA VAL A 76 -5.57 3.32 9.66
C VAL A 76 -5.71 1.96 9.01
N GLU A 77 -6.14 0.97 9.79
CA GLU A 77 -6.48 -0.35 9.27
C GLU A 77 -7.78 -0.27 8.46
N ILE A 78 -7.73 -0.82 7.25
CA ILE A 78 -8.87 -0.95 6.35
C ILE A 78 -8.94 -2.39 5.84
N ASP A 79 -10.05 -2.72 5.18
CA ASP A 79 -10.12 -3.95 4.40
C ASP A 79 -9.81 -3.71 2.90
N ARG A 80 -9.68 -4.80 2.14
CA ARG A 80 -9.44 -4.74 0.68
C ARG A 80 -10.56 -4.05 -0.07
N TYR A 81 -11.78 -4.04 0.46
CA TYR A 81 -12.93 -3.40 -0.19
C TYR A 81 -12.78 -1.89 -0.11
N ARG A 82 -12.43 -1.37 1.06
CA ARG A 82 -12.13 0.05 1.22
C ARG A 82 -10.89 0.47 0.43
N LEU A 83 -9.87 -0.39 0.32
CA LEU A 83 -8.73 -0.12 -0.56
C LEU A 83 -9.17 0.00 -2.03
N ALA A 84 -10.05 -0.89 -2.49
CA ALA A 84 -10.59 -0.84 -3.85
C ALA A 84 -11.44 0.42 -4.08
N GLU A 85 -12.24 0.84 -3.10
CA GLU A 85 -13.00 2.11 -3.14
C GLU A 85 -12.07 3.31 -3.28
N LEU A 86 -11.03 3.42 -2.45
CA LEU A 86 -10.02 4.51 -2.55
C LEU A 86 -9.37 4.55 -3.94
N MET A 87 -9.07 3.39 -4.53
CA MET A 87 -8.53 3.32 -5.90
C MET A 87 -9.55 3.76 -6.96
N ALA A 88 -10.83 3.41 -6.78
CA ALA A 88 -11.91 3.81 -7.68
C ALA A 88 -12.19 5.33 -7.62
N GLU A 89 -12.23 5.90 -6.41
CA GLU A 89 -12.37 7.34 -6.15
C GLU A 89 -11.26 8.13 -6.86
N ARG A 90 -10.00 7.66 -6.76
CA ARG A 90 -8.86 8.26 -7.46
C ARG A 90 -8.99 8.15 -8.97
N ARG A 91 -9.33 6.96 -9.48
CA ARG A 91 -9.51 6.72 -10.92
C ARG A 91 -10.57 7.65 -11.51
N PHE A 92 -11.69 7.82 -10.81
CA PHE A 92 -12.77 8.72 -11.22
C PHE A 92 -12.31 10.18 -11.20
N SER A 93 -11.63 10.60 -10.14
CA SER A 93 -11.08 11.96 -10.01
C SER A 93 -10.06 12.28 -11.13
N GLU A 94 -9.30 11.29 -11.59
CA GLU A 94 -8.39 11.46 -12.72
C GLU A 94 -9.09 11.51 -14.07
N ALA A 95 -10.21 10.81 -14.25
CA ALA A 95 -10.99 10.86 -15.48
C ALA A 95 -11.75 12.19 -15.69
N LEU A 96 -11.97 12.94 -14.60
CA LEU A 96 -12.57 14.28 -14.62
C LEU A 96 -11.55 15.41 -14.82
N ARG A 97 -10.25 15.09 -14.91
CA ARG A 97 -9.18 16.06 -15.21
C ARG A 97 -8.84 16.03 -16.69
#